data_AF-A0A443KCE9-F1
#
_entry.id   AF-A0A443KCE9-F1
#
_cell.length_a   1.000
_cell.length_b   1.000
_cell.length_c   1.000
_cell.angle_alpha   90.00
_cell.angle_beta   90.00
_cell.angle_gamma   90.00
#
_symmetry.space_group_name_H-M   'P 1'
#
loop_
_entity.id
_entity.type
_entity.pdbx_description
1 polymer ?
#
loop_
_entity_poly.entity_id
_entity_poly.type
_entity_poly.pdbx_seq_one_letter_code
_entity_poly.pdbx_strand_id
1 'polypeptide(L)' 'MSAPITKDEFIERFVAHMVKSVGPCFTDGSSIEDYAREVAPSYYEEQHRDDPDETPEDCADADMSYWG' A
#
# COMPACT_ATOMS: atom_id res chain seq x y z
N MET A 1 -9.94 -9.10 19.77
CA MET A 1 -8.88 -8.13 19.41
C MET A 1 -8.00 -8.83 18.41
N SER A 2 -8.05 -8.42 17.14
CA SER A 2 -7.11 -8.92 16.12
C SER A 2 -5.70 -8.49 16.50
N ALA A 3 -4.70 -9.33 16.25
CA ALA A 3 -3.31 -8.95 16.45
C ALA A 3 -2.97 -7.76 15.53
N PRO A 4 -2.08 -6.85 15.95
CA PRO A 4 -1.60 -5.79 15.06
C PRO A 4 -0.93 -6.43 13.84
N ILE A 5 -1.26 -5.91 12.64
CA ILE A 5 -0.67 -6.36 11.38
C ILE A 5 0.84 -6.14 11.41
N THR A 6 1.61 -7.07 10.86
CA THR A 6 3.07 -6.89 10.76
C THR A 6 3.41 -6.00 9.57
N LYS A 7 4.60 -5.40 9.58
CA LYS A 7 5.09 -4.59 8.44
C LYS A 7 5.08 -5.39 7.14
N ASP A 8 5.50 -6.64 7.17
CA ASP A 8 5.51 -7.50 5.98
C ASP A 8 4.10 -7.80 5.47
N GLU A 9 3.17 -8.12 6.36
CA GLU A 9 1.77 -8.35 5.99
C GLU A 9 1.10 -7.07 5.45
N PHE A 10 1.44 -5.90 6.00
CA PHE A 10 0.99 -4.61 5.48
C PHE A 10 1.47 -4.41 4.04
N ILE A 11 2.77 -4.62 3.80
CA ILE A 11 3.37 -4.46 2.47
C ILE A 11 2.72 -5.42 1.47
N GLU A 12 2.57 -6.70 1.82
CA GLU A 12 1.95 -7.68 0.91
C GLU A 12 0.52 -7.30 0.52
N ARG A 13 -0.29 -6.88 1.49
CA ARG A 13 -1.69 -6.47 1.23
C ARG A 13 -1.78 -5.19 0.42
N PHE A 14 -0.96 -4.19 0.75
CA PHE A 14 -0.88 -2.92 0.02
C PHE A 14 -0.52 -3.13 -1.45
N VAL A 15 0.54 -3.90 -1.71
CA VAL A 15 1.01 -4.24 -3.07
C VAL A 15 -0.07 -5.01 -3.82
N ALA A 16 -0.65 -6.04 -3.21
CA ALA A 16 -1.67 -6.86 -3.85
C ALA A 16 -2.91 -6.04 -4.22
N HIS A 17 -3.31 -5.08 -3.38
CA HIS A 17 -4.44 -4.20 -3.64
C HIS A 17 -4.15 -3.25 -4.81
N MET A 18 -3.00 -2.57 -4.82
CA MET A 18 -2.62 -1.67 -5.92
C MET A 18 -2.56 -2.40 -7.27
N VAL A 19 -1.90 -3.56 -7.31
CA VAL A 19 -1.76 -4.36 -8.55
C VAL A 19 -3.12 -4.87 -9.02
N LYS A 20 -4.01 -5.23 -8.10
CA LYS A 20 -5.37 -5.67 -8.44
C LYS A 20 -6.24 -4.52 -8.98
N SER A 21 -6.09 -3.33 -8.43
CA SER A 21 -6.92 -2.17 -8.79
C SER A 21 -6.48 -1.52 -10.10
N VAL A 22 -5.18 -1.37 -10.33
CA VAL A 22 -4.64 -0.63 -11.49
C VAL A 22 -4.03 -1.56 -12.55
N GLY A 23 -3.49 -2.70 -12.13
CA GLY A 23 -2.76 -3.64 -12.97
C GLY A 23 -1.27 -3.73 -12.60
N PRO A 24 -0.46 -4.45 -13.39
CA PRO A 24 0.93 -4.72 -13.04
C PRO A 24 1.90 -3.55 -13.32
N CYS A 25 1.53 -2.63 -14.22
CA CYS A 25 2.40 -1.55 -14.67
C CYS A 25 1.66 -0.21 -14.75
N PHE A 26 2.38 0.88 -14.49
CA PHE A 26 1.95 2.24 -14.79
C PHE A 26 1.94 2.50 -16.30
N THR A 27 1.38 3.64 -16.71
CA THR A 27 1.27 4.03 -18.13
C THR A 27 2.62 4.26 -18.82
N ASP A 28 3.67 4.53 -18.05
CA ASP A 28 5.05 4.69 -18.52
C ASP A 28 5.80 3.35 -18.65
N GLY A 29 5.17 2.24 -18.24
CA GLY A 29 5.76 0.89 -18.22
C GLY A 29 6.50 0.52 -16.94
N SER A 30 6.55 1.41 -15.94
CA SER A 30 7.12 1.13 -14.63
C SER A 30 6.27 0.11 -13.86
N SER A 31 6.89 -0.75 -13.05
CA SER A 31 6.20 -1.78 -12.26
C SER A 31 5.49 -1.16 -11.05
N ILE A 32 4.17 -1.40 -10.92
CA ILE A 32 3.40 -0.97 -9.74
C ILE A 32 3.84 -1.74 -8.50
N GLU A 33 4.20 -3.01 -8.67
CA GLU A 33 4.67 -3.86 -7.58
C GLU A 33 5.98 -3.32 -6.98
N ASP A 34 6.93 -2.91 -7.80
CA ASP A 34 8.22 -2.38 -7.33
C ASP A 34 8.02 -1.04 -6.61
N TYR A 35 7.22 -0.14 -7.20
CA TYR A 35 6.82 1.11 -6.55
C TYR A 35 6.18 0.84 -5.19
N ALA A 36 5.13 0.01 -5.14
CA ALA A 36 4.37 -0.26 -3.93
C ALA A 36 5.24 -0.85 -2.81
N ARG A 37 6.23 -1.71 -3.14
CA ARG A 37 7.19 -2.23 -2.15
C ARG A 37 8.17 -1.19 -1.64
N GLU A 38 8.49 -0.17 -2.44
CA GLU A 38 9.34 0.95 -2.01
C GLU A 38 8.60 1.90 -1.07
N VAL A 39 7.30 2.16 -1.31
CA VAL A 39 6.52 3.15 -0.53
C VAL A 39 5.77 2.56 0.66
N ALA A 40 5.25 1.33 0.57
CA ALA A 40 4.50 0.71 1.67
C ALA A 40 5.22 0.69 3.03
N PRO A 41 6.55 0.51 3.12
CA PRO A 41 7.29 0.61 4.38
C PRO A 41 7.13 1.95 5.09
N SER A 42 7.11 3.08 4.36
CA SER A 42 6.95 4.41 4.98
C SER A 42 5.53 4.62 5.46
N TYR A 43 4.53 4.14 4.71
CA TYR A 43 3.13 4.17 5.15
C TYR A 43 2.91 3.37 6.44
N TYR A 44 3.52 2.20 6.58
CA TYR A 44 3.44 1.46 7.84
C TYR A 44 4.10 2.21 9.01
N GLU A 45 5.19 2.95 8.78
CA GLU A 45 5.92 3.67 9.83
C GLU A 45 5.25 5.00 10.23
N GLU A 46 4.62 5.68 9.27
CA GLU A 46 3.91 6.95 9.44
C GLU A 46 2.46 6.73 9.87
N GLN A 47 1.67 5.98 9.08
CA GLN A 47 0.22 5.85 9.28
C GLN A 47 -0.13 4.93 10.47
N HIS A 48 0.60 3.82 10.68
CA HIS A 48 0.30 2.94 11.82
C HIS A 48 0.58 3.62 13.18
N ARG A 49 1.34 4.71 13.19
CA ARG A 49 1.58 5.52 14.38
C ARG A 49 0.45 6.51 14.65
N ASP A 50 -0.13 7.08 13.60
CA ASP A 50 -1.13 8.15 13.69
C ASP A 50 -2.58 7.62 13.65
N ASP A 51 -2.86 6.55 12.90
CA ASP A 51 -4.16 5.87 12.84
C ASP A 51 -3.99 4.33 12.72
N PRO A 52 -4.09 3.59 13.84
CA PRO A 52 -3.94 2.13 13.83
C PRO A 52 -5.15 1.39 13.22
N ASP A 53 -6.26 2.07 12.96
CA ASP A 53 -7.46 1.49 12.34
C ASP A 53 -7.42 1.56 10.81
N GLU A 54 -6.52 2.36 10.23
CA GLU A 54 -6.36 2.47 8.78
C GLU A 54 -5.70 1.21 8.20
N THR A 55 -6.35 0.61 7.20
CA THR A 55 -5.90 -0.65 6.60
C THR A 55 -4.89 -0.40 5.47
N PRO A 56 -4.03 -1.39 5.14
CA PRO A 56 -3.16 -1.28 3.97
C PRO A 56 -3.92 -0.97 2.68
N GLU A 57 -5.15 -1.46 2.56
CA GLU A 57 -6.03 -1.19 1.42
C GLU A 57 -6.50 0.27 1.37
N ASP A 58 -6.89 0.86 2.51
CA ASP A 58 -7.27 2.27 2.60
C ASP A 58 -6.09 3.19 2.25
N CYS A 59 -4.89 2.87 2.76
CA CYS A 59 -3.65 3.57 2.39
C CYS A 59 -3.38 3.48 0.89
N ALA A 60 -3.57 2.30 0.30
CA ALA A 60 -3.36 2.12 -1.13
C ALA A 60 -4.38 2.90 -1.96
N ASP A 61 -5.66 2.90 -1.58
CA ASP A 61 -6.70 3.68 -2.24
C ASP A 61 -6.44 5.19 -2.15
N ALA A 62 -5.97 5.66 -0.98
CA ALA A 62 -5.57 7.05 -0.79
C ALA A 62 -4.38 7.43 -1.69
N ASP A 63 -3.35 6.59 -1.74
CA ASP A 63 -2.17 6.82 -2.60
C ASP A 63 -2.55 6.85 -4.08
N MET A 64 -3.31 5.85 -4.54
CA MET A 64 -3.80 5.76 -5.92
C MET A 64 -4.70 6.95 -6.32
N SER A 65 -5.42 7.56 -5.36
CA SER A 65 -6.27 8.72 -5.64
C SER A 65 -5.50 9.97 -6.11
N TYR A 66 -4.18 10.02 -5.88
CA TYR A 66 -3.30 11.10 -6.34
C TYR A 66 -2.65 10.83 -7.71
N TRP A 67 -2.83 9.65 -8.29
CA TRP A 67 -2.12 9.24 -9.51
C TRP A 67 -2.72 9.80 -10.82
N GLY A 68 -3.93 10.38 -10.80
CA GLY A 68 -4.57 11.00 -11.98
C GLY A 68 -6.09 10.96 -11.95
#